data_AF-A0A212PWW8-F1
#
_entry.id   AF-A0A212PWW8-F1
#
_cell.length_a   1.000
_cell.length_b   1.000
_cell.length_c   1.000
_cell.angle_alpha   90.00
_cell.angle_beta   90.00
_cell.angle_gamma   90.00
#
_symmetry.space_group_name_H-M   'P 1'
#
loop_
_entity.id
_entity.type
_entity.pdbx_description
1 polymer ?
#
loop_
_entity_poly.entity_id
_entity_poly.type
_entity_poly.pdbx_seq_one_letter_code
_entity_poly.pdbx_strand_id
1 'polypeptide(L)'
;MLSLGVGAWVGFLPQMIGWRVVFGAWLVGNPYGIAGAGTFDLRAPHWLEVLFSTNRGLFPWTPIAAFALAGLAGPLRRARPAWARLLLAQTSAQLYIVGSWSVWSGAAAFGPRLLTGLFAGFALGLAALYEAGWRRWGMRPVLTLSLGAIAWNLILLARYGLEDVPRMGPVPLSTLWLGQLTFIGRALGELDRIRQALLRQFP
;
A
#
# COMPACT_ATOMS: atom_id res chain seq x y z
N MET A 1 32.30 -6.71 -11.55
CA MET A 1 32.16 -5.56 -10.62
C MET A 1 32.04 -4.23 -11.36
N LEU A 2 32.89 -3.93 -12.35
CA LEU A 2 32.78 -2.72 -13.20
C LEU A 2 31.42 -2.58 -13.89
N SER A 3 30.84 -3.67 -14.40
CA SER A 3 29.52 -3.69 -15.05
C SER A 3 28.37 -3.30 -14.11
N LEU A 4 28.43 -3.73 -12.84
CA LEU A 4 27.44 -3.37 -11.82
C LEU A 4 27.56 -1.89 -11.43
N GLY A 5 28.79 -1.37 -11.35
CA GLY A 5 29.05 0.05 -11.09
C GLY A 5 28.51 0.93 -12.21
N VAL A 6 28.83 0.60 -13.47
CA VAL A 6 28.31 1.34 -14.64
C VAL A 6 26.79 1.26 -14.72
N GLY A 7 26.20 0.08 -14.46
CA GLY A 7 24.76 -0.09 -14.43
C GLY A 7 24.08 0.75 -13.34
N ALA A 8 24.65 0.80 -12.13
CA ALA A 8 24.16 1.64 -11.05
C ALA A 8 24.24 3.14 -11.40
N TRP A 9 25.34 3.58 -12.02
CA TRP A 9 25.50 4.97 -12.46
C TRP A 9 24.49 5.35 -13.55
N VAL A 10 24.34 4.51 -14.58
CA VAL A 10 23.36 4.75 -15.66
C VAL A 10 21.94 4.74 -15.11
N GLY A 11 21.62 3.82 -14.20
CA GLY A 11 20.30 3.74 -13.57
C GLY A 11 20.00 4.93 -12.64
N PHE A 12 21.02 5.51 -12.00
CA PHE A 12 20.87 6.65 -11.09
C PHE A 12 20.97 8.01 -11.79
N LEU A 13 21.55 8.06 -13.00
CA LEU A 13 21.73 9.29 -13.77
C LEU A 13 20.41 10.07 -13.99
N PRO A 14 19.26 9.45 -14.35
CA PRO A 14 18.01 10.18 -14.49
C PRO A 14 17.58 10.90 -13.21
N GLN A 15 17.79 10.27 -12.04
CA GLN A 15 17.49 10.87 -10.74
C GLN A 15 18.39 12.10 -10.47
N MET A 16 19.69 12.01 -10.78
CA MET A 16 20.63 13.13 -10.62
C MET A 16 20.32 14.30 -11.55
N ILE A 17 19.93 14.03 -12.80
CA ILE A 17 19.48 15.06 -13.75
C ILE A 17 18.22 15.75 -13.20
N GLY A 18 17.25 14.99 -12.69
CA GLY A 18 16.07 15.54 -12.04
C GLY A 18 16.43 16.48 -10.88
N TRP A 19 17.40 16.09 -10.04
CA TRP A 19 17.89 16.96 -8.98
C TRP A 19 18.60 18.22 -9.49
N ARG A 20 19.40 18.12 -10.55
CA ARG A 20 20.08 19.28 -11.14
C ARG A 20 19.07 20.28 -11.71
N VAL A 21 18.01 19.79 -12.35
CA VAL A 21 16.95 20.64 -12.93
C VAL A 21 16.09 21.30 -11.85
N VAL A 22 15.71 20.56 -10.79
CA VAL A 22 14.76 21.05 -9.77
C VAL A 22 15.44 21.81 -8.63
N PHE A 23 16.56 21.29 -8.14
CA PHE A 23 17.23 21.81 -6.94
C PHE A 23 18.59 22.48 -7.25
N GLY A 24 19.01 22.48 -8.52
CA GLY A 24 20.30 23.05 -8.93
C GLY A 24 21.53 22.21 -8.54
N ALA A 25 21.35 21.05 -7.91
CA ALA A 25 22.43 20.21 -7.39
C ALA A 25 22.38 18.79 -7.97
N TRP A 26 23.55 18.20 -8.24
CA TRP A 26 23.65 16.82 -8.75
C TRP A 26 23.38 15.76 -7.68
N LEU A 27 23.51 16.12 -6.41
CA LEU A 27 23.23 15.27 -5.26
C LEU A 27 22.44 16.10 -4.25
N VAL A 28 21.21 15.69 -3.97
CA VAL A 28 20.35 16.33 -2.98
C VAL A 28 20.19 15.35 -1.83
N GLY A 29 20.79 15.65 -0.68
CA GLY A 29 20.79 14.74 0.47
C GLY A 29 19.38 14.44 0.99
N ASN A 30 18.60 15.48 1.30
CA ASN A 30 17.22 15.34 1.74
C ASN A 30 16.30 16.36 1.05
N PRO A 31 15.69 15.98 -0.09
CA PRO A 31 14.72 16.84 -0.79
C PRO A 31 13.53 17.24 0.08
N TYR A 32 13.08 16.34 0.98
CA TYR A 32 11.96 16.61 1.88
C TYR A 32 12.31 17.61 2.97
N GLY A 33 13.53 17.56 3.50
CA GLY A 33 14.03 18.52 4.47
C GLY A 33 14.15 19.93 3.88
N ILE A 34 14.65 20.02 2.64
CA ILE A 34 14.77 21.30 1.92
C ILE A 34 13.39 21.90 1.62
N ALA A 35 12.40 21.06 1.31
CA ALA A 35 11.03 21.49 1.05
C ALA A 35 10.18 21.71 2.31
N GLY A 36 10.73 21.54 3.52
CA GLY A 36 9.97 21.62 4.77
C GLY A 36 8.88 20.54 4.89
N ALA A 37 8.99 19.44 4.14
CA ALA A 37 7.97 18.40 3.99
C ALA A 37 8.00 17.34 5.11
N GLY A 38 8.44 17.71 6.31
CA GLY A 38 8.44 16.86 7.50
C GLY A 38 9.79 16.77 8.21
N THR A 39 9.74 16.28 9.44
CA THR A 39 10.90 16.03 10.31
C THR A 39 11.06 14.54 10.56
N PHE A 40 12.25 14.14 10.98
CA PHE A 40 12.58 12.74 11.25
C PHE A 40 12.97 12.58 12.71
N ASP A 41 12.24 11.73 13.44
CA ASP A 41 12.52 11.37 14.83
C ASP A 41 12.67 9.84 14.97
N LEU A 42 13.92 9.42 15.16
CA LEU A 42 14.29 8.02 15.37
C LEU A 42 13.86 7.48 16.74
N ARG A 43 13.52 8.35 17.70
CA ARG A 43 13.23 7.98 19.10
C ARG A 43 11.74 7.72 19.34
N ALA A 44 10.86 8.30 18.54
CA ALA A 44 9.42 8.12 18.66
C ALA A 44 8.81 7.66 17.32
N PRO A 45 9.04 6.40 16.90
CA PRO A 45 8.46 5.93 15.66
C PRO A 45 6.95 5.60 15.88
N HIS A 46 6.11 5.87 14.90
CA HIS A 46 4.64 5.76 14.99
C HIS A 46 4.14 4.40 14.46
N TRP A 47 4.65 3.28 14.96
CA TRP A 47 4.56 1.96 14.29
C TRP A 47 3.10 1.46 14.25
N LEU A 48 2.38 1.67 15.34
CA LEU A 48 0.96 1.33 15.43
C LEU A 48 0.13 2.17 14.47
N GLU A 49 0.45 3.44 14.29
CA GLU A 49 -0.26 4.32 13.36
C GLU A 49 0.01 3.90 11.92
N VAL A 50 1.27 3.61 11.58
CA VAL A 50 1.65 3.10 10.24
C VAL A 50 0.92 1.79 9.91
N LEU A 51 0.63 0.95 10.89
CA LEU A 51 -0.06 -0.33 10.67
C LEU A 51 -1.59 -0.21 10.69
N PHE A 52 -2.15 0.53 11.64
CA PHE A 52 -3.57 0.45 11.99
C PHE A 52 -4.35 1.77 11.85
N SER A 53 -3.67 2.89 11.60
CA SER A 53 -4.37 4.16 11.40
C SER A 53 -5.23 4.12 10.14
N THR A 54 -6.40 4.73 10.20
CA THR A 54 -7.21 4.95 9.01
C THR A 54 -6.61 6.02 8.09
N ASN A 55 -5.65 6.80 8.58
CA ASN A 55 -4.86 7.73 7.77
C ASN A 55 -3.74 6.99 7.02
N ARG A 56 -4.10 6.25 5.96
CA ARG A 56 -3.19 5.44 5.11
C ARG A 56 -2.37 4.38 5.86
N GLY A 57 -2.85 3.86 6.98
CA GLY A 57 -2.24 2.71 7.63
C GLY A 57 -2.35 1.43 6.80
N LEU A 58 -1.42 0.50 7.01
CA LEU A 58 -1.28 -0.70 6.19
C LEU A 58 -2.51 -1.59 6.17
N PHE A 59 -3.02 -2.02 7.32
CA PHE A 59 -4.08 -3.01 7.39
C PHE A 59 -5.48 -2.47 7.07
N PRO A 60 -5.86 -1.25 7.49
CA PRO A 60 -7.16 -0.71 7.10
C PRO A 60 -7.31 -0.52 5.59
N TRP A 61 -6.23 -0.17 4.89
CA TRP A 61 -6.23 0.06 3.45
C TRP A 61 -5.94 -1.22 2.64
N THR A 62 -5.06 -2.08 3.16
CA THR A 62 -4.63 -3.32 2.49
C THR A 62 -4.76 -4.51 3.43
N PRO A 63 -5.98 -5.01 3.70
CA PRO A 63 -6.20 -6.11 4.66
C PRO A 63 -5.43 -7.39 4.28
N ILE A 64 -5.22 -7.63 2.98
CA ILE A 64 -4.43 -8.78 2.49
C ILE A 64 -2.98 -8.77 3.00
N ALA A 65 -2.42 -7.61 3.38
CA ALA A 65 -1.10 -7.51 3.97
C ALA A 65 -0.99 -8.27 5.31
N ALA A 66 -2.07 -8.36 6.08
CA ALA A 66 -2.08 -9.15 7.31
C ALA A 66 -1.90 -10.65 7.03
N PHE A 67 -2.57 -11.15 5.99
CA PHE A 67 -2.42 -12.54 5.53
C PHE A 67 -1.02 -12.81 4.97
N ALA A 68 -0.47 -11.86 4.21
CA ALA A 68 0.90 -11.93 3.74
C ALA A 68 1.92 -12.04 4.90
N LEU A 69 1.77 -11.21 5.93
CA LEU A 69 2.59 -11.27 7.14
C LEU A 69 2.43 -12.59 7.91
N ALA A 70 1.20 -13.10 8.04
CA ALA A 70 0.95 -14.41 8.64
C ALA A 70 1.65 -15.53 7.85
N GLY A 71 1.66 -15.42 6.52
CA GLY A 71 2.41 -16.27 5.61
C GLY A 71 3.93 -16.23 5.84
N LEU A 72 4.50 -15.03 5.99
CA LEU A 72 5.91 -14.82 6.32
C LEU A 72 6.29 -15.43 7.68
N ALA A 73 5.50 -15.14 8.71
CA ALA A 73 5.78 -15.55 10.09
C ALA A 73 5.49 -17.04 10.36
N GLY A 74 4.64 -17.68 9.56
CA GLY A 74 4.22 -19.06 9.72
C GLY A 74 4.78 -19.99 8.64
N PRO A 75 4.03 -20.29 7.56
CA PRO A 75 4.44 -21.23 6.51
C PRO A 75 5.82 -20.97 5.91
N LEU A 76 6.14 -19.72 5.53
CA LEU A 76 7.44 -19.42 4.94
C LEU A 76 8.56 -19.56 5.96
N ARG A 77 8.34 -19.18 7.23
CA ARG A 77 9.32 -19.38 8.30
C ARG A 77 9.65 -20.85 8.52
N ARG A 78 8.68 -21.75 8.38
CA ARG A 78 8.89 -23.20 8.48
C ARG A 78 9.64 -23.77 7.28
N ALA A 79 9.28 -23.34 6.06
CA ALA A 79 9.86 -23.87 4.83
C ALA A 79 11.24 -23.27 4.49
N ARG A 80 11.43 -21.96 4.71
CA ARG A 80 12.60 -21.16 4.32
C ARG A 80 12.94 -20.12 5.41
N PRO A 81 13.43 -20.54 6.59
CA PRO A 81 13.60 -19.65 7.76
C PRO A 81 14.57 -18.48 7.52
N ALA A 82 15.61 -18.65 6.69
CA ALA A 82 16.53 -17.56 6.36
C ALA A 82 15.83 -16.45 5.57
N TRP A 83 15.08 -16.81 4.53
CA TRP A 83 14.29 -15.86 3.72
C TRP A 83 13.20 -15.18 4.55
N ALA A 84 12.46 -15.94 5.37
CA ALA A 84 11.44 -15.37 6.23
C ALA A 84 12.02 -14.34 7.22
N ARG A 85 13.16 -14.65 7.85
CA ARG A 85 13.85 -13.71 8.76
C ARG A 85 14.30 -12.44 8.04
N LEU A 86 14.86 -12.58 6.83
CA LEU A 86 15.28 -11.43 6.03
C LEU A 86 14.11 -10.52 5.65
N LEU A 87 13.00 -11.09 5.20
CA LEU A 87 11.80 -10.33 4.81
C LEU A 87 11.09 -9.70 6.01
N LEU A 88 11.05 -10.40 7.15
CA LEU A 88 10.55 -9.83 8.41
C LEU A 88 11.45 -8.70 8.90
N ALA A 89 12.77 -8.86 8.84
CA ALA A 89 13.72 -7.80 9.20
C ALA A 89 13.59 -6.58 8.26
N GLN A 90 13.45 -6.79 6.95
CA GLN A 90 13.15 -5.72 5.99
C GLN A 90 11.85 -5.02 6.34
N THR A 91 10.79 -5.78 6.67
CA THR A 91 9.50 -5.22 7.08
C THR A 91 9.63 -4.37 8.33
N SER A 92 10.29 -4.88 9.38
CA SER A 92 10.53 -4.14 10.62
C SER A 92 11.36 -2.88 10.37
N ALA A 93 12.42 -2.96 9.57
CA ALA A 93 13.26 -1.82 9.24
C ALA A 93 12.47 -0.75 8.48
N GLN A 94 11.65 -1.14 7.50
CA GLN A 94 10.83 -0.19 6.74
C GLN A 94 9.73 0.43 7.60
N LEU A 95 9.07 -0.33 8.47
CA LEU A 95 8.10 0.21 9.44
C LEU A 95 8.76 1.20 10.41
N TYR A 96 9.97 0.90 10.88
CA TYR A 96 10.73 1.77 11.76
C TYR A 96 11.09 3.09 11.06
N ILE A 97 11.72 3.03 9.88
CA ILE A 97 12.12 4.22 9.13
C ILE A 97 10.90 5.06 8.73
N VAL A 98 9.83 4.44 8.24
CA VAL A 98 8.60 5.17 7.87
C VAL A 98 7.93 5.76 9.10
N GLY A 99 7.83 5.01 10.20
CA GLY A 99 7.24 5.48 11.45
C GLY A 99 8.02 6.60 12.12
N SER A 100 9.32 6.71 11.86
CA SER A 100 10.17 7.81 12.32
C SER A 100 9.99 9.10 11.52
N TRP A 101 9.23 9.09 10.43
CA TRP A 101 8.96 10.30 9.66
C TRP A 101 7.65 10.95 10.10
N SER A 102 7.65 12.28 10.32
CA SER A 102 6.47 13.02 10.79
C SER A 102 5.30 12.98 9.79
N VAL A 103 5.56 12.67 8.52
CA VAL A 103 4.56 12.54 7.45
C VAL A 103 4.41 11.07 7.01
N TRP A 104 4.48 10.15 7.97
CA TRP A 104 4.39 8.70 7.76
C TRP A 104 3.14 8.27 6.98
N SER A 105 2.04 9.02 7.06
CA SER A 105 0.79 8.75 6.30
C SER A 105 0.94 8.96 4.78
N GLY A 106 2.06 9.55 4.33
CA GLY A 106 2.36 9.73 2.92
C GLY A 106 1.56 10.83 2.24
N ALA A 107 0.89 11.70 3.00
CA ALA A 107 0.06 12.81 2.51
C ALA A 107 -1.02 12.36 1.51
N ALA A 108 -1.10 12.97 0.32
CA ALA A 108 -2.07 12.61 -0.70
C ALA A 108 -1.66 11.30 -1.40
N ALA A 109 -2.25 10.18 -0.96
CA ALA A 109 -1.94 8.85 -1.47
C ALA A 109 -3.10 7.86 -1.33
N PHE A 110 -3.12 6.89 -2.24
CA PHE A 110 -3.92 5.67 -2.14
C PHE A 110 -3.17 4.65 -1.28
N GLY A 111 -3.50 4.61 0.02
CA GLY A 111 -2.88 3.69 0.98
C GLY A 111 -1.43 4.03 1.37
N PRO A 112 -0.71 3.09 2.01
CA PRO A 112 0.61 3.31 2.59
C PRO A 112 1.71 3.29 1.52
N ARG A 113 1.78 4.30 0.63
CA ARG A 113 2.73 4.31 -0.50
C ARG A 113 4.19 4.11 -0.10
N LEU A 114 4.56 4.53 1.11
CA LEU A 114 5.91 4.39 1.67
C LEU A 114 6.28 2.94 2.02
N LEU A 115 5.30 2.03 2.04
CA LEU A 115 5.47 0.61 2.31
C LEU A 115 5.40 -0.26 1.05
N THR A 116 5.33 0.33 -0.15
CA THR A 116 5.25 -0.42 -1.43
C THR A 116 6.45 -1.33 -1.65
N GLY A 117 7.63 -0.98 -1.12
CA GLY A 117 8.83 -1.84 -1.12
C GLY A 117 8.65 -3.19 -0.38
N LEU A 118 7.62 -3.34 0.45
CA LEU A 118 7.31 -4.59 1.13
C LEU A 118 6.51 -5.58 0.26
N PHE A 119 5.92 -5.12 -0.84
CA PHE A 119 4.92 -5.91 -1.57
C PHE A 119 5.50 -7.17 -2.20
N ALA A 120 6.76 -7.14 -2.66
CA ALA A 120 7.44 -8.33 -3.15
C ALA A 120 7.61 -9.39 -2.05
N GLY A 121 8.01 -8.98 -0.84
CA GLY A 121 8.09 -9.86 0.32
C GLY A 121 6.71 -10.37 0.74
N PHE A 122 5.70 -9.51 0.72
CA PHE A 122 4.32 -9.89 1.02
C PHE A 122 3.76 -10.90 0.02
N ALA A 123 4.10 -10.79 -1.27
CA ALA A 123 3.71 -11.79 -2.27
C ALA A 123 4.29 -13.17 -1.93
N LEU A 124 5.55 -13.26 -1.50
CA LEU A 124 6.15 -14.53 -1.07
C LEU A 124 5.50 -15.10 0.20
N GLY A 125 5.19 -14.24 1.18
CA GLY A 125 4.44 -14.64 2.37
C GLY A 125 3.07 -15.19 2.02
N LEU A 126 2.31 -14.45 1.20
CA LEU A 126 0.99 -14.84 0.76
C LEU A 126 1.02 -16.14 -0.05
N ALA A 127 2.01 -16.33 -0.93
CA ALA A 127 2.18 -17.57 -1.68
C ALA A 127 2.39 -18.78 -0.75
N ALA A 128 3.25 -18.65 0.26
CA ALA A 128 3.46 -19.70 1.25
C ALA A 128 2.19 -19.98 2.09
N LEU A 129 1.40 -18.94 2.39
CA LEU A 129 0.10 -19.12 3.04
C LEU A 129 -0.89 -19.86 2.14
N TYR A 130 -0.95 -19.51 0.86
CA TYR A 130 -1.83 -20.13 -0.12
C TYR A 130 -1.47 -21.59 -0.37
N GLU A 131 -0.18 -21.92 -0.45
CA GLU A 131 0.28 -23.30 -0.56
C GLU A 131 -0.15 -24.13 0.67
N ALA A 132 0.01 -23.59 1.87
CA ALA A 132 -0.43 -24.25 3.10
C ALA A 132 -1.96 -24.41 3.17
N GLY A 133 -2.71 -23.37 2.81
CA GLY A 133 -4.17 -23.38 2.79
C GLY A 133 -4.73 -24.32 1.73
N TRP A 134 -4.13 -24.34 0.53
CA TRP A 134 -4.46 -25.29 -0.53
C TRP A 134 -4.29 -26.71 -0.02
N ARG A 135 -3.12 -27.07 0.50
CA ARG A 135 -2.85 -28.45 0.94
C ARG A 135 -3.81 -28.92 2.03
N ARG A 136 -4.32 -28.01 2.87
CA ARG A 136 -5.22 -28.32 3.98
C ARG A 136 -6.69 -28.35 3.58
N TRP A 137 -7.13 -27.44 2.71
CA TRP A 137 -8.54 -27.11 2.48
C TRP A 137 -8.92 -26.97 1.00
N GLY A 138 -8.00 -27.28 0.08
CA GLY A 138 -8.17 -27.15 -1.37
C GLY A 138 -8.10 -25.70 -1.87
N MET A 139 -8.44 -25.49 -3.15
CA MET A 139 -8.34 -24.16 -3.79
C MET A 139 -9.38 -23.14 -3.31
N ARG A 140 -10.48 -23.58 -2.69
CA ARG A 140 -11.59 -22.71 -2.28
C ARG A 140 -11.16 -21.50 -1.43
N PRO A 141 -10.49 -21.66 -0.27
CA PRO A 141 -10.08 -20.51 0.55
C PRO A 141 -9.08 -19.59 -0.16
N VAL A 142 -8.22 -20.13 -1.02
CA VAL A 142 -7.26 -19.35 -1.82
C VAL A 142 -8.01 -18.45 -2.81
N LEU A 143 -8.97 -19.01 -3.54
CA LEU A 143 -9.82 -18.26 -4.48
C LEU A 143 -10.68 -17.22 -3.76
N THR A 144 -11.35 -17.60 -2.67
CA THR A 144 -12.20 -16.68 -1.89
C THR A 144 -11.39 -15.49 -1.38
N LEU A 145 -10.22 -15.73 -0.79
CA LEU A 145 -9.37 -14.66 -0.27
C LEU A 145 -8.81 -13.78 -1.40
N SER A 146 -8.40 -14.37 -2.51
CA SER A 146 -7.90 -13.63 -3.68
C SER A 146 -8.97 -12.74 -4.30
N LEU A 147 -10.15 -13.30 -4.58
CA LEU A 147 -11.28 -12.57 -5.15
C LEU A 147 -11.77 -11.47 -4.20
N GLY A 148 -11.86 -11.76 -2.90
CA GLY A 148 -12.23 -10.78 -1.89
C GLY A 148 -11.23 -9.62 -1.82
N ALA A 149 -9.93 -9.89 -1.86
CA ALA A 149 -8.90 -8.85 -1.84
C ALA A 149 -8.84 -8.03 -3.13
N ILE A 150 -9.04 -8.66 -4.29
CA ILE A 150 -9.14 -7.97 -5.58
C ILE A 150 -10.38 -7.06 -5.58
N ALA A 151 -11.54 -7.59 -5.20
CA ALA A 151 -12.77 -6.80 -5.11
C ALA A 151 -12.61 -5.62 -4.14
N TRP A 152 -12.06 -5.86 -2.96
CA TRP A 152 -11.73 -4.81 -1.99
C TRP A 152 -10.87 -3.71 -2.61
N ASN A 153 -9.77 -4.08 -3.29
CA ASN A 153 -8.85 -3.12 -3.86
C ASN A 153 -9.49 -2.32 -5.01
N LEU A 154 -10.24 -2.98 -5.89
CA LEU A 154 -10.91 -2.34 -7.02
C LEU A 154 -12.03 -1.39 -6.57
N ILE A 155 -12.84 -1.78 -5.59
CA ILE A 155 -13.88 -0.91 -5.04
C ILE A 155 -13.24 0.29 -4.35
N LEU A 156 -12.23 0.07 -3.50
CA LEU A 156 -11.54 1.16 -2.82
C LEU A 156 -10.85 2.11 -3.83
N LEU A 157 -10.28 1.58 -4.91
CA LEU A 157 -9.67 2.36 -5.99
C LEU A 157 -10.72 3.21 -6.73
N ALA A 158 -11.88 2.63 -7.07
CA ALA A 158 -12.98 3.37 -7.67
C ALA A 158 -13.49 4.49 -6.76
N ARG A 159 -13.67 4.19 -5.46
CA ARG A 159 -14.08 5.18 -4.45
C ARG A 159 -13.07 6.31 -4.29
N TYR A 160 -11.78 5.98 -4.33
CA TYR A 160 -10.71 6.99 -4.29
C TYR A 160 -10.71 7.86 -5.56
N GLY A 161 -10.88 7.25 -6.74
CA GLY A 161 -10.93 7.96 -8.03
C GLY A 161 -12.15 8.87 -8.19
N LEU A 162 -13.29 8.48 -7.59
CA LEU A 162 -14.52 9.28 -7.55
C LEU A 162 -14.58 10.26 -6.36
N GLU A 163 -13.49 10.38 -5.59
CA GLU A 163 -13.38 11.26 -4.43
C GLU A 163 -14.40 10.99 -3.30
N ASP A 164 -15.06 9.81 -3.29
CA ASP A 164 -15.88 9.34 -2.15
C ASP A 164 -15.01 9.07 -0.90
N VAL A 165 -13.70 8.85 -1.09
CA VAL A 165 -12.71 8.77 -0.03
C VAL A 165 -11.76 9.98 -0.14
N PRO A 166 -11.60 10.79 0.93
CA PRO A 166 -10.69 11.94 0.91
C PRO A 166 -9.27 11.57 0.49
N ARG A 167 -8.60 12.47 -0.25
CA ARG A 167 -7.22 12.24 -0.71
C ARG A 167 -6.18 12.30 0.42
N MET A 168 -6.46 13.07 1.47
CA MET A 168 -5.63 13.25 2.66
C MET A 168 -6.46 13.16 3.95
N GLY A 169 -5.81 12.93 5.08
CA GLY A 169 -6.43 12.93 6.42
C GLY A 169 -7.21 11.66 6.79
N PRO A 170 -7.38 11.36 8.08
CA PRO A 170 -8.01 10.13 8.54
C PRO A 170 -9.44 9.99 8.01
N VAL A 171 -9.82 8.75 7.68
CA VAL A 171 -11.18 8.40 7.25
C VAL A 171 -11.82 7.58 8.36
N PRO A 172 -13.05 7.83 8.81
CA PRO A 172 -13.69 6.98 9.81
C PRO A 172 -13.68 5.52 9.34
N LEU A 173 -13.30 4.59 10.23
CA LEU A 173 -13.14 3.18 9.86
C LEU A 173 -14.44 2.59 9.28
N SER A 174 -15.58 2.99 9.84
CA SER A 174 -16.91 2.65 9.34
C SER A 174 -17.11 3.12 7.90
N THR A 175 -16.72 4.34 7.55
CA THR A 175 -16.81 4.87 6.17
C THR A 175 -15.85 4.15 5.23
N LEU A 176 -14.65 3.80 5.71
CA LEU A 176 -13.67 3.08 4.91
C LEU A 176 -14.14 1.65 4.60
N TRP A 177 -14.63 0.91 5.60
CA TRP A 177 -15.02 -0.50 5.50
C TRP A 177 -16.47 -0.71 5.07
N LEU A 178 -17.46 -0.14 5.77
CA LEU A 178 -18.88 -0.28 5.40
C LEU A 178 -19.16 0.39 4.06
N GLY A 179 -18.45 1.48 3.76
CA GLY A 179 -18.54 2.13 2.46
C GLY A 179 -18.16 1.21 1.28
N GLN A 180 -17.32 0.19 1.48
CA GLN A 180 -17.05 -0.80 0.42
C GLN A 180 -18.30 -1.58 0.05
N LEU A 181 -19.10 -1.94 1.05
CA LEU A 181 -20.29 -2.77 0.89
C LEU A 181 -21.45 -1.98 0.28
N THR A 182 -21.58 -0.71 0.68
CA THR A 182 -22.69 0.14 0.22
C THR A 182 -22.39 0.86 -1.10
N PHE A 183 -21.11 1.01 -1.48
CA PHE A 183 -20.72 1.76 -2.67
C PHE A 183 -21.32 1.21 -3.95
N ILE A 184 -21.31 -0.11 -4.16
CA ILE A 184 -21.88 -0.71 -5.38
C ILE A 184 -23.38 -0.37 -5.50
N GLY A 185 -24.14 -0.50 -4.42
CA GLY A 185 -25.56 -0.14 -4.41
C GLY A 185 -25.79 1.34 -4.67
N ARG A 186 -24.99 2.23 -4.05
CA ARG A 186 -25.05 3.68 -4.29
C ARG A 186 -24.73 4.02 -5.76
N ALA A 187 -23.68 3.43 -6.31
CA ALA A 187 -23.25 3.65 -7.70
C ALA A 187 -24.31 3.20 -8.71
N LEU A 188 -24.92 2.03 -8.51
CA LEU A 188 -26.02 1.55 -9.36
C LEU A 188 -27.24 2.49 -9.29
N GLY A 189 -27.58 3.00 -8.11
CA GLY A 189 -28.67 3.95 -7.94
C GLY A 189 -28.43 5.29 -8.66
N GLU A 190 -27.21 5.81 -8.65
CA GLU A 190 -26.87 7.03 -9.40
C GLU A 190 -26.92 6.81 -10.92
N LEU A 191 -26.44 5.66 -11.40
CA LEU A 191 -26.52 5.31 -12.82
C LEU A 191 -27.97 5.22 -13.30
N ASP A 192 -28.85 4.63 -12.51
CA ASP A 192 -30.27 4.54 -12.87
C ASP A 192 -30.95 5.92 -12.88
N ARG A 193 -30.60 6.81 -11.93
CA ARG A 193 -31.07 8.21 -11.95
C ARG A 193 -30.61 8.95 -13.20
N ILE A 194 -29.33 8.84 -13.57
CA ILE A 194 -28.78 9.47 -14.78
C ILE A 194 -29.47 8.91 -16.03
N ARG A 195 -29.65 7.59 -16.10
CA ARG A 195 -30.37 6.94 -17.21
C ARG A 195 -31.80 7.47 -17.33
N GLN A 196 -32.54 7.58 -16.23
CA GLN A 196 -33.90 8.12 -16.24
C GLN A 196 -33.92 9.60 -16.64
N ALA A 197 -32.94 10.39 -16.22
CA ALA A 197 -32.82 11.80 -16.61
C ALA A 197 -32.54 11.97 -18.12
N LEU A 198 -31.67 11.13 -18.69
CA LEU A 198 -31.39 11.12 -20.13
C LEU A 198 -32.62 10.71 -20.95
N LEU A 199 -33.33 9.66 -20.53
CA LEU A 199 -34.56 9.21 -21.20
C LEU A 199 -35.69 10.25 -21.16
N ARG A 200 -35.70 11.15 -20.17
CA ARG A 200 -36.67 12.27 -20.12
C ARG A 200 -36.30 13.46 -21.02
N GLN A 201 -35.03 13.60 -21.41
CA GLN A 201 -34.58 14.67 -22.30
C GLN A 201 -34.71 14.33 -23.78
N PHE A 202 -34.81 13.05 -24.13
CA PHE A 202 -34.99 12.57 -25.50
C PHE A 202 -36.28 11.73 -25.59
N PRO A 203 -37.46 12.36 -25.79
CA PRO A 203 -38.71 11.64 -26.03
C PRO A 203 -38.71 10.87 -27.36
#